data_AF-A0A957NBY8-F1
#
_entry.id   AF-A0A957NBY8-F1
#
_cell.length_a   1.000
_cell.length_b   1.000
_cell.length_c   1.000
_cell.angle_alpha   90.00
_cell.angle_beta   90.00
_cell.angle_gamma   90.00
#
_symmetry.space_group_name_H-M   'P 1'
#
loop_
_entity.id
_entity.type
_entity.pdbx_description
1 polymer ?
#
loop_
_entity_poly.entity_id
_entity_poly.type
_entity_poly.pdbx_seq_one_letter_code
_entity_poly.pdbx_strand_id
1 'polypeptide(L)' 'CEHLTYYPRFNKDIETYDYLGGMKHFGETFGSRIGRWIEQNIEQVAPEEVDASGEDALKVQTIIEACIESWDTGQIITL' A
#
# COMPACT_ATOMS: atom_id res chain seq x y z
N CYS A 1 10.23 0.47 12.86
CA CYS A 1 10.08 -0.98 12.76
C CYS A 1 8.71 -1.32 13.29
N GLU A 2 7.88 -1.96 12.48
CA GLU A 2 6.57 -2.43 12.93
C GLU A 2 6.76 -3.80 13.58
N HIS A 3 6.34 -3.91 14.85
CA HIS A 3 6.35 -5.13 15.63
C HIS A 3 4.89 -5.45 15.97
N LEU A 4 4.41 -6.65 15.60
CA LEU A 4 3.12 -7.12 16.09
C LEU A 4 3.37 -8.01 17.29
N THR A 5 2.97 -7.53 18.47
CA THR A 5 3.06 -8.33 19.69
C THR A 5 1.67 -8.73 20.16
N TYR A 6 1.45 -10.03 20.28
CA TYR A 6 0.23 -10.61 20.84
C TYR A 6 0.44 -10.90 22.33
N TYR A 7 -0.49 -10.38 23.14
CA TYR A 7 -0.51 -10.56 24.59
C TYR A 7 -1.76 -11.38 24.99
N PRO A 8 -1.65 -12.72 25.08
CA PRO A 8 -2.78 -13.56 25.45
C PRO A 8 -3.21 -13.33 26.90
N ARG A 9 -4.52 -13.18 27.11
CA ARG A 9 -5.10 -12.86 28.44
C ARG A 9 -4.90 -13.94 29.50
N PHE A 10 -4.80 -15.20 29.10
CA PHE A 10 -4.79 -16.36 30.01
C PHE A 10 -3.49 -17.17 29.95
N ASN A 11 -2.48 -16.69 29.22
CA ASN A 11 -1.16 -17.32 29.13
C ASN A 11 -0.07 -16.24 29.36
N LYS A 12 1.08 -16.63 29.90
CA LYS A 12 2.24 -15.76 30.09
C LYS A 12 3.17 -15.71 28.87
N ASP A 13 2.98 -16.61 27.90
CA ASP A 13 3.74 -16.59 26.66
C ASP A 13 3.37 -15.37 25.82
N ILE A 14 4.37 -14.63 25.35
CA ILE A 14 4.21 -13.46 24.48
C ILE A 14 4.75 -13.84 23.10
N GLU A 15 3.95 -13.60 22.07
CA GLU A 15 4.35 -13.83 20.68
C GLU A 15 4.63 -12.48 20.03
N THR A 16 5.86 -12.28 19.56
CA THR A 16 6.25 -11.10 18.79
C THR A 16 6.60 -11.54 17.38
N TYR A 17 5.92 -10.96 16.40
CA TYR A 17 6.25 -11.11 15.00
C TYR A 17 6.94 -9.84 14.51
N ASP A 18 8.19 -10.01 14.10
CA ASP A 18 8.95 -8.98 13.43
C ASP A 18 8.70 -9.09 11.92
N TYR A 19 8.43 -7.95 11.27
CA TYR A 19 8.39 -7.87 9.80
C TYR A 19 7.36 -8.81 9.15
N LEU A 20 6.12 -8.80 9.63
CA LEU A 20 5.00 -9.46 8.95
C LEU A 20 4.90 -8.93 7.50
N GLY A 21 5.22 -9.78 6.53
CA GLY A 21 5.31 -9.38 5.11
C GLY A 21 6.73 -9.13 4.58
N GLY A 22 7.77 -9.33 5.40
CA GLY A 22 9.18 -9.30 5.00
C GLY A 22 9.79 -7.90 4.80
N MET A 23 8.98 -6.84 4.90
CA MET A 23 9.43 -5.45 4.75
C MET A 23 9.64 -4.81 6.12
N LYS A 24 10.85 -4.29 6.36
CA LYS A 24 11.26 -3.70 7.64
C LYS A 24 10.87 -2.23 7.78
N HIS A 25 10.83 -1.53 6.65
CA HIS A 25 10.53 -0.11 6.55
C HIS A 25 9.83 0.20 5.22
N PHE A 26 9.02 1.27 5.20
CA PHE A 26 8.38 1.75 3.97
C PHE A 26 9.37 1.95 2.81
N GLY A 27 10.61 2.38 3.10
CA GLY A 27 11.66 2.52 2.09
C GLY A 27 12.00 1.24 1.32
N GLU A 28 11.79 0.06 1.90
CA GLU A 28 12.05 -1.22 1.22
C GLU A 28 10.97 -1.54 0.17
N THR A 29 9.78 -0.97 0.29
CA THR A 29 8.66 -1.17 -0.66
C THR A 29 9.01 -0.68 -2.08
N PHE A 30 9.83 0.36 -2.20
CA PHE A 30 10.24 0.92 -3.49
C PHE A 30 11.02 -0.11 -4.32
N GLY A 31 11.94 -0.82 -3.67
CA GLY A 31 12.73 -1.87 -4.32
C GLY A 31 11.84 -3.00 -4.84
N SER A 32 10.94 -3.51 -4.00
CA SER A 32 9.97 -4.54 -4.39
C SER A 32 9.05 -4.08 -5.53
N ARG A 33 8.56 -2.83 -5.47
CA ARG A 33 7.65 -2.29 -6.48
C ARG A 33 8.32 -2.09 -7.84
N ILE A 34 9.52 -1.51 -7.85
CA ILE A 34 10.29 -1.30 -9.09
C ILE A 34 10.72 -2.65 -9.67
N GLY A 35 11.16 -3.59 -8.82
CA GLY A 35 11.50 -4.95 -9.24
C GLY A 35 10.34 -5.64 -9.95
N ARG A 36 9.15 -5.62 -9.33
CA ARG A 36 7.93 -6.18 -9.93
C ARG A 36 7.57 -5.52 -11.27
N TRP A 37 7.70 -4.20 -11.36
CA TRP A 37 7.45 -3.49 -12.62
C TRP A 37 8.43 -3.93 -13.73
N ILE A 38 9.72 -4.09 -13.42
CA ILE A 38 10.72 -4.58 -14.39
C ILE A 38 10.36 -5.99 -14.87
N GLU A 39 9.98 -6.89 -13.96
CA GLU A 39 9.54 -8.25 -14.29
C GLU A 39 8.33 -8.23 -15.24
N GLN A 40 7.29 -7.45 -14.94
CA GLN A 40 6.09 -7.33 -15.78
C GLN A 40 6.41 -6.81 -17.19
N ASN A 41 7.38 -5.90 -17.32
CA ASN A 41 7.83 -5.43 -18.63
C ASN A 41 8.56 -6.51 -19.43
N ILE A 42 9.42 -7.31 -18.78
CA ILE A 42 10.13 -8.43 -19.42
C ILE A 42 9.13 -9.51 -19.86
N GLU A 43 8.12 -9.78 -19.03
CA GLU A 43 7.03 -10.71 -19.31
C GLU A 43 6.05 -10.21 -20.38
N GLN A 44 6.18 -8.95 -20.83
CA GLN A 44 5.26 -8.29 -21.76
C GLN A 44 3.80 -8.32 -21.28
N VAL A 45 3.59 -8.16 -19.97
CA VAL A 45 2.25 -8.03 -19.38
C VAL A 45 1.51 -6.87 -20.06
N ALA A 46 0.22 -7.08 -20.36
CA ALA A 46 -0.60 -6.05 -20.97
C ALA A 46 -0.67 -4.81 -20.06
N PRO A 47 -0.66 -3.57 -20.58
CA PRO A 47 -0.67 -2.36 -19.76
C PRO A 47 -1.78 -2.29 -18.70
N GLU A 48 -2.96 -2.82 -19.01
CA GLU A 48 -4.13 -2.94 -18.14
C GLU A 48 -3.98 -3.97 -17.01
N GLU A 49 -3.04 -4.90 -17.15
CA GLU A 49 -2.74 -5.97 -16.17
C GLU A 49 -1.48 -5.68 -15.34
N VAL A 50 -0.78 -4.58 -15.62
CA VAL A 50 0.37 -4.15 -14.81
C VAL A 50 -0.10 -3.77 -13.42
N ASP A 51 0.58 -4.26 -12.39
CA ASP A 51 0.23 -3.97 -11.01
C ASP A 51 0.32 -2.46 -10.79
N ALA A 52 -0.64 -1.85 -10.08
CA ALA A 52 -0.76 -0.39 -9.94
C ALA A 52 -0.65 0.33 -11.29
N SER A 53 -1.63 0.01 -12.14
CA SER A 53 -1.75 0.50 -13.51
C SER A 53 -1.99 2.02 -13.57
N GLY A 54 -1.94 2.58 -14.79
CA GLY A 54 -2.33 3.98 -15.00
C GLY A 54 -3.78 4.27 -14.63
N GLU A 55 -4.68 3.30 -14.80
CA GLU A 55 -6.09 3.42 -14.39
C GLU A 55 -6.20 3.50 -12.86
N ASP A 56 -5.45 2.67 -12.14
CA ASP A 56 -5.41 2.71 -10.67
C ASP A 56 -4.88 4.06 -10.17
N ALA A 57 -3.83 4.58 -10.82
CA ALA A 57 -3.27 5.89 -10.50
C ALA A 57 -4.31 7.01 -10.71
N LEU A 58 -5.09 6.94 -11.79
CA LEU A 58 -6.15 7.92 -12.05
C LEU A 58 -7.26 7.87 -11.00
N LYS A 59 -7.69 6.66 -10.59
CA LYS A 59 -8.68 6.50 -9.50
C LYS A 59 -8.18 7.13 -8.20
N VAL A 60 -6.91 6.91 -7.85
CA VAL A 60 -6.30 7.50 -6.65
C VAL A 60 -6.23 9.03 -6.78
N GLN A 61 -5.85 9.55 -7.94
CA GLN A 61 -5.82 10.99 -8.20
C GLN A 61 -7.18 11.64 -7.97
N THR A 62 -8.27 11.02 -8.47
CA THR A 62 -9.64 11.51 -8.24
C THR A 62 -10.00 11.58 -6.75
N ILE A 63 -9.57 10.58 -5.96
CA ILE A 63 -9.80 10.57 -4.52
C ILE A 63 -9.02 11.70 -3.83
N ILE A 64 -7.75 11.91 -4.22
CA ILE A 64 -6.91 12.98 -3.66
C ILE A 64 -7.54 14.36 -3.95
N GLU A 65 -8.00 14.58 -5.18
CA GLU A 65 -8.67 15.82 -5.58
C GLU A 65 -9.95 16.05 -4.76
N ALA A 66 -10.77 15.03 -4.58
CA ALA A 66 -11.96 15.12 -3.73
C ALA A 66 -11.63 15.40 -2.25
N CYS A 67 -10.53 14.84 -1.72
CA CYS A 67 -10.07 15.15 -0.37
C CYS A 67 -9.61 16.61 -0.24
N ILE A 68 -8.92 17.14 -1.25
CA ILE A 68 -8.50 18.55 -1.29
C ILE A 68 -9.74 19.45 -1.32
N GLU A 69 -10.69 19.18 -2.22
CA GLU A 69 -11.94 19.96 -2.29
C GLU A 69 -12.74 19.89 -1.00
N SER A 70 -12.84 18.71 -0.37
CA SER A 70 -13.47 18.54 0.93
C SER A 70 -12.82 19.39 2.02
N TRP A 71 -11.49 19.44 2.04
CA TRP A 71 -10.72 20.23 2.98
C TRP A 71 -10.95 21.74 2.79
N ASP A 72 -10.92 22.22 1.54
CA ASP A 72 -11.05 23.64 1.22
C ASP A 72 -12.47 24.17 1.46
N THR A 73 -13.48 23.32 1.24
CA THR A 73 -14.91 23.71 1.35
C THR A 73 -15.53 23.37 2.71
N GLY A 74 -14.92 22.45 3.46
CA GLY A 74 -15.52 21.85 4.67
C GLY A 74 -16.74 20.98 4.37
N GLN A 75 -16.89 20.47 3.15
CA GLN A 75 -18.02 19.66 2.71
C GLN A 75 -17.63 18.21 2.40
N ILE A 76 -18.62 17.32 2.37
CA ILE A 76 -18.43 15.94 1.93
C ILE A 76 -18.52 15.90 0.40
N ILE A 77 -17.48 15.39 -0.26
CA ILE A 77 -17.45 15.17 -1.71
C ILE A 77 -17.74 13.70 -2.02
N THR A 78 -18.66 13.43 -2.96
CA THR A 78 -19.04 12.07 -3.40
C THR A 78 -18.50 11.82 -4.81
N LEU A 79 -17.93 10.63 -5.03
CA LEU A 79 -17.32 10.18 -6.29
C LEU A 79 -18.14 9.08 -6.97
#